data_AF-A0A966LRS6-F1
#
_entry.id   AF-A0A966LRS6-F1
#
_cell.length_a   1.000
_cell.length_b   1.000
_cell.length_c   1.000
_cell.angle_alpha   90.00
_cell.angle_beta   90.00
_cell.angle_gamma   90.00
#
_symmetry.space_group_name_H-M   'P 1'
#
loop_
_entity.id
_entity.type
_entity.pdbx_description
1 polymer ?
#
loop_
_entity_poly.entity_id
_entity_poly.type
_entity_poly.pdbx_seq_one_letter_code
_entity_poly.pdbx_strand_id
1 'polypeptide(L)' 'MDTKEKLLKSFGQHLAQLRRESGMSIHQLSYASGLEYSQVQRIEKGKVNLAFTTLIALMQGLESSPERFFKGFEPAE' A
#
# COMPACT_ATOMS: atom_id res chain seq x y z
N MET A 1 -4.03 11.38 17.84
CA MET A 1 -3.85 10.96 16.44
C MET A 1 -5.24 10.89 15.84
N ASP A 2 -5.47 11.62 14.75
CA ASP A 2 -6.77 11.64 14.05
C ASP A 2 -7.11 10.21 13.57
N THR A 3 -8.37 9.80 13.64
CA THR A 3 -8.86 8.50 13.12
C THR A 3 -8.43 8.29 11.67
N LYS A 4 -8.42 9.36 10.86
CA LYS A 4 -7.92 9.30 9.48
C LYS A 4 -6.43 8.94 9.40
N GLU A 5 -5.60 9.51 10.27
CA GLU A 5 -4.16 9.21 10.29
C GLU A 5 -3.88 7.78 10.74
N LYS A 6 -4.65 7.27 11.71
CA LYS A 6 -4.56 5.87 12.13
C LYS A 6 -4.87 4.91 10.98
N LEU A 7 -5.96 5.18 10.25
CA LEU A 7 -6.37 4.40 9.09
C LEU A 7 -5.30 4.38 7.99
N LEU A 8 -4.76 5.56 7.64
CA LEU A 8 -3.70 5.64 6.62
C LEU A 8 -2.43 4.90 7.07
N LYS A 9 -2.11 4.97 8.36
CA LYS A 9 -0.94 4.27 8.92
C LYS A 9 -1.11 2.76 8.95
N SER A 10 -2.30 2.26 9.33
CA SER A 10 -2.58 0.82 9.32
C SER A 10 -2.54 0.27 7.90
N PHE A 11 -3.14 0.99 6.95
CA PHE A 11 -3.07 0.63 5.53
C PHE A 11 -1.63 0.64 4.99
N GLY A 12 -0.85 1.68 5.32
CA GLY A 12 0.55 1.76 4.89
C GLY A 12 1.40 0.60 5.41
N GLN A 13 1.18 0.19 6.66
CA GLN A 13 1.85 -0.97 7.25
C GLN A 13 1.44 -2.28 6.55
N HIS A 14 0.16 -2.44 6.25
CA HIS A 14 -0.36 -3.58 5.52
C HIS A 14 0.25 -3.70 4.11
N LEU A 15 0.30 -2.58 3.37
CA LEU A 15 0.96 -2.54 2.05
C LEU A 15 2.45 -2.91 2.15
N ALA A 16 3.15 -2.38 3.15
CA ALA A 16 4.57 -2.68 3.35
C ALA A 16 4.80 -4.15 3.69
N GLN A 17 3.87 -4.79 4.40
CA GLN A 17 3.92 -6.22 4.67
C GLN A 17 3.73 -7.03 3.38
N LEU A 18 2.67 -6.77 2.60
CA LEU A 18 2.43 -7.43 1.31
C LEU A 18 3.62 -7.30 0.35
N ARG A 19 4.23 -6.12 0.28
CA ARG A 19 5.42 -5.89 -0.53
C ARG A 19 6.61 -6.75 -0.07
N ARG A 20 6.82 -6.88 1.24
CA ARG A 20 7.90 -7.72 1.79
C ARG A 20 7.63 -9.21 1.56
N GLU A 21 6.38 -9.64 1.68
CA GLU A 21 5.96 -11.03 1.42
C GLU A 21 6.12 -11.41 -0.05
N SER A 22 5.97 -10.45 -0.97
CA SER A 22 6.26 -10.61 -2.40
C SER A 22 7.76 -10.45 -2.75
N GLY A 23 8.63 -10.24 -1.76
CA GLY A 23 10.07 -10.11 -1.95
C GLY A 23 10.50 -8.82 -2.68
N MET A 24 9.60 -7.84 -2.81
CA MET A 24 9.85 -6.61 -3.56
C MET A 24 10.45 -5.53 -2.66
N SER A 25 11.39 -4.75 -3.21
CA SER A 25 11.77 -3.45 -2.69
C SER A 25 10.73 -2.38 -3.07
N ILE A 26 10.76 -1.23 -2.40
CA ILE A 26 9.89 -0.09 -2.76
C ILE A 26 10.15 0.34 -4.21
N HIS A 27 11.39 0.30 -4.68
CA HIS A 27 11.74 0.59 -6.08
C HIS A 27 11.09 -0.39 -7.06
N GLN A 28 11.11 -1.68 -6.76
CA GLN A 28 10.47 -2.69 -7.60
C GLN A 28 8.95 -2.52 -7.64
N LEU A 29 8.32 -2.28 -6.49
CA LEU A 29 6.88 -2.02 -6.44
C LEU A 29 6.51 -0.74 -7.19
N SER A 30 7.28 0.34 -7.02
CA SER A 30 7.11 1.60 -7.75
C SER A 30 7.16 1.38 -9.26
N TYR A 31 8.16 0.65 -9.75
CA TYR A 31 8.26 0.31 -11.17
C TYR A 31 7.08 -0.56 -11.64
N ALA A 32 6.76 -1.62 -10.91
CA ALA A 32 5.69 -2.55 -11.27
C ALA A 32 4.28 -1.91 -11.24
N SER A 33 4.06 -0.95 -10.36
CA SER A 33 2.79 -0.20 -10.25
C SER A 33 2.74 1.05 -11.13
N GLY A 34 3.84 1.42 -11.80
CA GLY A 34 3.92 2.67 -12.56
C GLY A 34 3.78 3.93 -11.69
N LEU A 35 4.12 3.83 -10.40
CA LEU A 35 4.03 4.92 -9.43
C LEU A 35 5.42 5.48 -9.11
N GLU A 36 5.47 6.74 -8.70
CA GLU A 36 6.70 7.35 -8.22
C GLU A 36 7.19 6.71 -6.92
N TYR A 37 8.50 6.48 -6.79
CA TYR A 37 9.10 5.89 -5.59
C TYR A 37 8.70 6.63 -4.31
N SER A 38 8.72 7.97 -4.36
CA SER A 38 8.34 8.83 -3.23
C SER A 38 6.86 8.69 -2.86
N GLN A 39 5.98 8.43 -3.83
CA GLN A 39 4.56 8.20 -3.61
C GLN A 39 4.34 6.88 -2.88
N VAL A 40 4.93 5.79 -3.38
CA VAL A 40 4.84 4.47 -2.72
C VAL A 40 5.39 4.53 -1.30
N GLN A 41 6.54 5.18 -1.10
CA GLN A 41 7.12 5.35 0.23
C GLN A 41 6.22 6.15 1.19
N ARG A 42 5.57 7.22 0.70
CA ARG A 42 4.63 8.02 1.51
C ARG A 42 3.37 7.25 1.85
N ILE A 43 2.88 6.40 0.95
CA ILE A 43 1.73 5.52 1.18
C ILE A 43 2.08 4.49 2.28
N GLU A 44 3.23 3.81 2.19
CA GLU A 44 3.64 2.83 3.23
C GLU A 44 3.83 3.47 4.61
N LYS A 45 4.18 4.76 4.65
CA LYS A 45 4.29 5.54 5.90
C LYS A 45 2.95 6.12 6.39
N GLY A 46 1.85 5.90 5.66
CA GLY A 46 0.53 6.46 5.97
C GLY A 46 0.46 7.99 5.90
N LYS A 47 1.33 8.62 5.09
CA LYS A 47 1.47 10.09 5.00
C LYS A 47 0.58 10.73 3.94
N VAL A 48 -0.07 9.94 3.11
CA VAL A 48 -0.95 10.42 2.04
C VAL A 48 -2.18 9.53 1.95
N ASN A 49 -3.32 10.16 1.67
CA ASN A 49 -4.45 9.42 1.13
C ASN A 49 -4.17 9.13 -0.35
N LEU A 50 -4.67 8.01 -0.84
CA LEU A 50 -4.47 7.56 -2.22
C LEU A 50 -5.79 7.56 -2.98
N ALA A 51 -5.71 7.76 -4.29
CA ALA A 51 -6.87 7.59 -5.15
C ALA A 51 -7.12 6.11 -5.39
N PHE A 52 -8.36 5.76 -5.73
CA PHE A 52 -8.72 4.38 -6.07
C PHE A 52 -7.86 3.81 -7.21
N THR A 53 -7.50 4.62 -8.20
CA THR A 53 -6.61 4.20 -9.29
C THR A 53 -5.21 3.81 -8.80
N THR A 54 -4.67 4.53 -7.81
CA THR A 54 -3.39 4.20 -7.17
C THR A 54 -3.47 2.88 -6.41
N LEU A 55 -4.60 2.60 -5.74
CA LEU A 55 -4.83 1.32 -5.08
C LEU A 55 -4.79 0.16 -6.08
N ILE A 56 -5.49 0.30 -7.21
CA ILE A 56 -5.53 -0.71 -8.26
C ILE A 56 -4.13 -0.92 -8.88
N ALA A 57 -3.39 0.15 -9.12
CA ALA A 57 -2.02 0.08 -9.62
C ALA A 57 -1.08 -0.67 -8.66
N LEU A 58 -1.22 -0.45 -7.34
CA LEU A 58 -0.46 -1.19 -6.32
C LEU A 58 -0.84 -2.68 -6.30
N MET A 59 -2.13 -3.02 -6.40
CA MET A 59 -2.60 -4.41 -6.49
C MET A 59 -2.01 -5.12 -7.71
N GLN A 60 -2.04 -4.46 -8.88
CA GLN A 60 -1.46 -4.97 -10.12
C GLN A 60 0.06 -5.13 -10.00
N GLY A 61 0.76 -4.15 -9.44
CA GLY A 61 2.21 -4.22 -9.23
C GLY A 61 2.64 -5.30 -8.25
N LEU A 62 1.76 -5.69 -7.31
CA LEU A 62 1.96 -6.82 -6.39
C LEU A 62 1.46 -8.16 -6.95
N GLU A 63 0.88 -8.17 -8.17
CA GLU A 63 0.22 -9.33 -8.77
C GLU A 63 -0.80 -9.99 -7.81
N SER A 64 -1.53 -9.15 -7.06
CA SER A 64 -2.43 -9.59 -6.00
C SER A 64 -3.89 -9.36 -6.38
N SER A 65 -4.71 -10.39 -6.22
CA SER A 65 -6.18 -10.26 -6.29
C SER A 65 -6.70 -9.36 -5.16
N PRO A 66 -7.85 -8.69 -5.31
CA PRO A 66 -8.43 -7.86 -4.24
C PRO A 66 -8.62 -8.61 -2.92
N GLU A 67 -9.04 -9.88 -2.96
CA GLU A 67 -9.21 -10.72 -1.76
C GLU A 67 -7.89 -10.91 -1.02
N ARG A 68 -6.84 -11.37 -1.73
CA ARG A 68 -5.50 -11.51 -1.15
C ARG A 68 -4.95 -10.17 -0.66
N PHE A 69 -5.17 -9.09 -1.41
CA PHE A 69 -4.69 -7.77 -1.05
C PHE A 69 -5.31 -7.24 0.25
N PHE A 70 -6.57 -7.56 0.56
CA PHE A 70 -7.20 -7.13 1.82
C PHE A 70 -7.24 -8.22 2.89
N LYS A 71 -6.65 -9.39 2.63
CA LYS A 71 -6.64 -10.49 3.59
C LYS A 71 -5.95 -10.08 4.89
N GLY A 72 -6.68 -10.15 6.00
CA GLY A 72 -6.17 -9.79 7.32
C GLY A 72 -5.99 -8.29 7.56
N PHE A 73 -6.45 -7.43 6.64
CA PHE A 73 -6.44 -5.99 6.86
C PHE A 73 -7.64 -5.58 7.73
N GLU A 74 -7.36 -5.16 8.96
CA GLU A 74 -8.34 -4.53 9.83
C GLU A 74 -8.02 -3.03 9.97
N PRO A 75 -8.92 -2.14 9.51
CA PRO A 75 -8.73 -0.71 9.68
C PRO A 75 -8.77 -0.35 11.17
N ALA A 76 -7.76 0.39 11.64
CA ALA A 76 -7.71 0.84 13.03
C ALA A 76 -8.78 1.93 13.28
N GLU A 77 -9.54 1.78 14.38
CA GLU A 77 -10.52 2.76 14.89
C GLU A 77 -9.86 4.01 15.53
#